data_AF-A0AA36DMX3-F1
#
_entry.id   AF-A0AA36DMX3-F1
#
_cell.length_a   1.000
_cell.length_b   1.000
_cell.length_c   1.000
_cell.angle_alpha   90.00
_cell.angle_beta   90.00
_cell.angle_gamma   90.00
#
_symmetry.space_group_name_H-M   'P 1'
#
loop_
_entity.id
_entity.type
_entity.pdbx_description
1 polymer ?
#
loop_
_entity_poly.entity_id
_entity_poly.type
_entity_poly.pdbx_seq_one_letter_code
_entity_poly.pdbx_strand_id
1 'polypeptide(L)'
;MSRYICPLCSNPHLRLSDMSPTIESIYREVDDLVDDCNCQEAYKKLVSMCDFVNDKAEWHRKCAEVCYMVSNMEEKDQERVEWLKTGRQHALDAHELNPVSVPILKILCSTTGRLAEESGIREKISLGFEFKTYLDRAVALDPLSFELLHMRGRFQYQVANLSFFERLAARAIGTLPPTSLDSALTDLLELRFSSCDYITAKKWLAQAASASCDEDEPVEREHIEAARELLLSRVYQK
;
A
#
# COMPACT_ATOMS: atom_id res chain seq x y z
N MET A 1 -7.94 -35.29 -23.49
CA MET A 1 -7.11 -34.33 -24.25
C MET A 1 -6.79 -34.94 -25.60
N SER A 2 -7.24 -34.33 -26.69
CA SER A 2 -6.96 -34.82 -28.06
C SER A 2 -5.51 -34.49 -28.41
N ARG A 3 -4.70 -35.46 -28.83
CA ARG A 3 -3.30 -35.22 -29.23
C ARG A 3 -3.22 -35.10 -30.75
N TYR A 4 -2.50 -34.09 -31.24
CA TYR A 4 -2.18 -33.92 -32.65
C TYR A 4 -1.01 -34.81 -33.04
N ILE A 5 -1.15 -35.59 -34.11
CA ILE A 5 -0.05 -36.40 -34.65
C ILE A 5 0.78 -35.49 -35.55
N CYS A 6 2.04 -35.25 -35.18
CA CYS A 6 2.94 -34.42 -35.96
C CYS A 6 3.35 -35.14 -37.26
N PRO A 7 3.15 -34.55 -38.45
CA PRO A 7 3.47 -35.19 -39.72
C PRO A 7 4.98 -35.36 -39.95
N LEU A 8 5.83 -34.62 -39.20
CA LEU A 8 7.28 -34.68 -39.34
C LEU A 8 7.93 -35.82 -38.55
N CYS A 9 7.35 -36.19 -37.40
CA CYS A 9 7.92 -37.22 -36.52
C CYS A 9 6.95 -38.36 -36.18
N SER A 10 5.72 -38.30 -36.69
CA SER A 10 4.63 -39.26 -36.46
C SER A 10 4.26 -39.50 -34.99
N ASN A 11 4.78 -38.67 -34.06
CA ASN A 11 4.47 -38.76 -32.64
C ASN A 11 3.27 -37.87 -32.25
N PRO A 12 2.48 -38.28 -31.26
CA PRO A 12 1.39 -37.47 -30.72
C PRO A 12 1.91 -36.36 -29.80
N HIS A 13 1.69 -35.11 -30.18
CA HIS A 13 1.95 -33.91 -29.40
C HIS A 13 0.64 -33.28 -28.89
N LEU A 14 0.68 -32.55 -27.78
CA LEU A 14 -0.40 -31.63 -27.45
C LEU A 14 -0.41 -30.48 -28.46
N ARG A 15 -1.60 -30.04 -28.90
CA ARG A 15 -1.70 -28.79 -29.64
C ARG A 15 -1.40 -27.64 -28.67
N LEU A 16 -0.79 -26.57 -29.15
CA LEU A 16 -0.60 -25.35 -28.36
C LEU A 16 -1.94 -24.83 -27.80
N SER A 17 -3.03 -24.96 -28.56
CA SER A 17 -4.40 -24.65 -28.13
C SER A 17 -4.92 -25.51 -26.97
N ASP A 18 -4.30 -26.68 -26.74
CA ASP A 18 -4.71 -27.66 -25.75
C ASP A 18 -3.79 -27.63 -24.51
N MET A 19 -2.77 -26.78 -24.51
CA MET A 19 -1.91 -26.53 -23.35
C MET A 19 -2.60 -25.53 -22.42
N SER A 20 -2.88 -25.94 -21.19
CA SER A 20 -3.33 -25.01 -20.15
C SER A 20 -2.20 -24.02 -19.84
N PRO A 21 -2.47 -22.69 -19.79
CA PRO A 21 -1.46 -21.72 -19.42
C PRO A 21 -0.91 -22.02 -18.02
N THR A 22 0.40 -21.85 -17.82
CA THR A 22 1.01 -21.98 -16.50
C THR A 22 0.64 -20.78 -15.64
N ILE A 23 0.66 -20.95 -14.31
CA ILE A 23 0.42 -19.86 -13.36
C ILE A 23 1.34 -18.66 -13.65
N GLU A 24 2.62 -18.93 -13.95
CA GLU A 24 3.60 -17.89 -14.30
C GLU A 24 3.28 -17.18 -15.62
N SER A 25 2.65 -17.86 -16.59
CA SER A 25 2.21 -17.22 -17.83
C SER A 25 1.04 -16.29 -17.55
N ILE A 26 0.09 -16.74 -16.74
CA ILE A 26 -1.06 -15.92 -16.34
C ILE A 26 -0.59 -14.68 -15.57
N TYR A 27 0.36 -14.81 -14.65
CA TYR A 27 0.91 -13.67 -13.93
C TYR A 27 1.64 -12.69 -14.85
N ARG A 28 2.40 -13.15 -15.84
CA ARG A 28 3.01 -12.24 -16.84
C ARG A 28 1.95 -11.46 -17.62
N GLU A 29 0.92 -12.14 -18.09
CA GLU A 29 -0.18 -11.46 -18.80
C GLU A 29 -0.96 -10.50 -17.89
N VAL A 30 -1.05 -10.78 -16.59
CA VAL A 30 -1.62 -9.84 -15.60
C VAL A 30 -0.73 -8.61 -15.47
N ASP A 31 0.58 -8.79 -15.38
CA ASP A 31 1.55 -7.70 -15.29
C ASP A 31 1.50 -6.84 -16.58
N ASP A 32 1.42 -7.44 -17.77
CA ASP A 32 1.24 -6.74 -19.05
C ASP A 32 -0.06 -5.91 -19.07
N LEU A 33 -1.18 -6.49 -18.60
CA LEU A 33 -2.45 -5.78 -18.52
C LEU A 33 -2.41 -4.61 -17.53
N VAL A 34 -1.65 -4.74 -16.44
CA VAL A 34 -1.43 -3.65 -15.48
C VAL A 34 -0.63 -2.53 -16.10
N ASP A 35 0.45 -2.85 -16.81
CA ASP A 35 1.30 -1.87 -17.50
C ASP A 35 0.52 -1.10 -18.58
N ASP A 36 -0.44 -1.76 -19.24
CA ASP A 36 -1.38 -1.15 -20.20
C ASP A 36 -2.57 -0.43 -19.54
N CYS A 37 -2.56 -0.23 -18.22
CA CYS A 37 -3.64 0.38 -17.42
C CYS A 37 -5.00 -0.36 -17.53
N ASN A 38 -4.99 -1.63 -17.91
CA ASN A 38 -6.18 -2.47 -18.05
C ASN A 38 -6.42 -3.34 -16.81
N CYS A 39 -6.34 -2.72 -15.62
CA CYS A 39 -6.29 -3.41 -14.34
C CYS A 39 -7.58 -4.20 -14.01
N GLN A 40 -8.74 -3.79 -14.51
CA GLN A 40 -9.98 -4.55 -14.31
C GLN A 40 -9.94 -5.90 -15.04
N GLU A 41 -9.35 -5.96 -16.23
CA GLU A 41 -9.17 -7.21 -16.96
C GLU A 41 -8.10 -8.09 -16.31
N ALA A 42 -7.02 -7.46 -15.82
CA ALA A 42 -6.00 -8.13 -15.01
C ALA A 42 -6.63 -8.84 -13.78
N TYR A 43 -7.56 -8.17 -13.10
CA TYR A 43 -8.27 -8.74 -11.96
C TYR A 43 -9.15 -9.93 -12.36
N LYS A 44 -9.93 -9.84 -13.45
CA LYS A 44 -10.74 -10.97 -13.95
C LYS A 44 -9.88 -12.20 -14.24
N LYS A 45 -8.69 -11.97 -14.82
CA LYS A 45 -7.72 -13.03 -15.10
C LYS A 45 -7.24 -13.70 -13.82
N LEU A 46 -6.90 -12.93 -12.78
CA LEU A 46 -6.54 -13.47 -11.46
C LEU A 46 -7.70 -14.23 -10.81
N VAL A 47 -8.94 -13.75 -10.90
CA VAL A 47 -10.09 -14.48 -10.33
C VAL A 47 -10.31 -15.81 -11.06
N SER A 48 -10.08 -15.87 -12.37
CA SER A 48 -10.23 -17.11 -13.16
C SER A 48 -9.32 -18.26 -12.73
N MET A 49 -8.21 -17.96 -12.03
CA MET A 49 -7.26 -18.97 -11.56
C MET A 49 -7.46 -19.41 -10.12
N CYS A 50 -8.53 -18.93 -9.46
CA CYS A 50 -8.74 -19.19 -8.04
C CYS A 50 -8.73 -20.68 -7.71
N ASP A 51 -9.36 -21.55 -8.50
CA ASP A 51 -9.55 -22.96 -8.14
C ASP A 51 -8.30 -23.85 -8.29
N PHE A 52 -7.31 -23.44 -9.10
CA PHE A 52 -6.15 -24.27 -9.42
C PHE A 52 -4.81 -23.68 -8.97
N VAL A 53 -4.81 -22.49 -8.38
CA VAL A 53 -3.63 -21.93 -7.71
C VAL A 53 -3.36 -22.69 -6.41
N ASN A 54 -2.12 -23.13 -6.23
CA ASN A 54 -1.65 -23.73 -4.98
C ASN A 54 -1.17 -22.67 -3.98
N ASP A 55 -0.40 -21.68 -4.43
CA ASP A 55 0.07 -20.59 -3.58
C ASP A 55 -1.02 -19.51 -3.43
N LYS A 56 -1.95 -19.78 -2.51
CA LYS A 56 -3.07 -18.89 -2.22
C LYS A 56 -2.62 -17.55 -1.64
N ALA A 57 -1.56 -17.54 -0.84
CA ALA A 57 -1.06 -16.31 -0.24
C ALA A 57 -0.57 -15.33 -1.33
N GLU A 58 0.23 -15.83 -2.26
CA GLU A 58 0.74 -15.04 -3.38
C GLU A 58 -0.36 -14.60 -4.35
N TRP A 59 -1.34 -15.47 -4.59
CA TRP A 59 -2.50 -15.12 -5.42
C TRP A 59 -3.34 -14.01 -4.79
N HIS A 60 -3.68 -14.13 -3.50
CA HIS A 60 -4.40 -13.08 -2.78
C HIS A 60 -3.60 -11.77 -2.77
N ARG A 61 -2.26 -11.82 -2.60
CA ARG A 61 -1.39 -10.64 -2.70
C ARG A 61 -1.53 -9.94 -4.06
N LYS A 62 -1.42 -10.68 -5.17
CA LYS A 62 -1.58 -10.11 -6.52
C LYS A 62 -2.98 -9.54 -6.75
N CYS A 63 -4.04 -10.23 -6.29
CA CYS A 63 -5.40 -9.70 -6.34
C CYS A 63 -5.51 -8.36 -5.59
N ALA A 64 -4.94 -8.27 -4.39
CA ALA A 64 -4.95 -7.04 -3.60
C ALA A 64 -4.24 -5.87 -4.31
N GLU A 65 -3.09 -6.12 -4.93
CA GLU A 65 -2.34 -5.12 -5.70
C GLU A 65 -3.13 -4.61 -6.89
N VAL A 66 -3.73 -5.51 -7.67
CA VAL A 66 -4.55 -5.12 -8.82
C VAL A 66 -5.78 -4.34 -8.38
N CYS A 67 -6.49 -4.77 -7.32
CA CYS A 67 -7.62 -4.01 -6.78
C CYS A 67 -7.20 -2.60 -6.31
N TYR A 68 -6.04 -2.49 -5.66
CA TYR A 68 -5.51 -1.19 -5.24
C TYR A 68 -5.22 -0.28 -6.45
N MET A 69 -4.61 -0.84 -7.51
CA MET A 69 -4.37 -0.09 -8.75
C MET A 69 -5.66 0.35 -9.44
N VAL A 70 -6.65 -0.55 -9.56
CA VAL A 70 -7.99 -0.18 -10.09
C VAL A 70 -8.58 0.97 -9.28
N SER A 71 -8.56 0.88 -7.95
CA SER A 71 -9.12 1.93 -7.10
C SER A 71 -8.47 3.31 -7.32
N ASN A 72 -7.16 3.35 -7.60
CA ASN A 72 -6.44 4.59 -7.88
C ASN A 72 -6.80 5.19 -9.26
N MET A 73 -7.36 4.39 -10.17
CA MET A 73 -7.83 4.82 -11.49
C MET A 73 -9.33 5.18 -11.51
N GLU A 74 -10.10 4.77 -10.51
CA GLU A 74 -11.53 5.06 -10.45
C GLU A 74 -11.81 6.54 -10.13
N GLU A 75 -12.65 7.17 -10.95
CA GLU A 75 -13.09 8.56 -10.74
C GLU A 75 -14.20 8.66 -9.69
N LYS A 76 -15.10 7.65 -9.63
CA LYS A 76 -16.24 7.66 -8.72
C LYS A 76 -15.83 7.14 -7.35
N ASP A 77 -16.08 7.95 -6.32
CA ASP A 77 -15.73 7.63 -4.93
C ASP A 77 -16.30 6.29 -4.47
N GLN A 78 -17.55 5.97 -4.83
CA GLN A 78 -18.17 4.70 -4.44
C GLN A 78 -17.47 3.49 -5.06
N GLU A 79 -17.15 3.54 -6.35
CA GLU A 79 -16.48 2.43 -7.06
C GLU A 79 -15.04 2.25 -6.52
N ARG A 80 -14.32 3.36 -6.29
CA ARG A 80 -13.01 3.36 -5.62
C ARG A 80 -13.06 2.65 -4.26
N VAL A 81 -14.03 3.00 -3.41
CA VAL A 81 -14.16 2.42 -2.07
C VAL A 81 -14.46 0.92 -2.13
N GLU A 82 -15.31 0.46 -3.06
CA GLU A 82 -15.59 -0.97 -3.20
C GLU A 82 -14.36 -1.77 -3.67
N TRP A 83 -13.56 -1.21 -4.58
CA TRP A 83 -12.28 -1.82 -4.96
C TRP A 83 -11.28 -1.84 -3.80
N LEU A 84 -11.20 -0.78 -2.99
CA LEU A 84 -10.35 -0.74 -1.80
C LEU A 84 -10.76 -1.79 -0.77
N LYS A 85 -12.07 -1.96 -0.53
CA LYS A 85 -12.57 -3.01 0.36
C LYS A 85 -12.22 -4.40 -0.15
N THR A 86 -12.41 -4.64 -1.44
CA THR A 86 -12.07 -5.91 -2.09
C THR A 86 -10.57 -6.20 -2.00
N GLY A 87 -9.74 -5.21 -2.32
CA GLY A 87 -8.28 -5.32 -2.23
C GLY A 87 -7.80 -5.55 -0.80
N ARG A 88 -8.38 -4.85 0.18
CA ARG A 88 -8.06 -5.06 1.60
C ARG A 88 -8.47 -6.45 2.07
N GLN A 89 -9.62 -6.98 1.65
CA GLN A 89 -10.02 -8.34 2.00
C GLN A 89 -9.01 -9.35 1.46
N HIS A 90 -8.62 -9.24 0.18
CA HIS A 90 -7.55 -10.09 -0.36
C HIS A 90 -6.24 -9.95 0.42
N ALA A 91 -5.84 -8.74 0.80
CA ALA A 91 -4.62 -8.52 1.57
C ALA A 91 -4.68 -9.16 2.97
N LEU A 92 -5.85 -9.15 3.62
CA LEU A 92 -6.08 -9.83 4.89
C LEU A 92 -6.00 -11.35 4.74
N ASP A 93 -6.68 -11.91 3.73
CA ASP A 93 -6.63 -13.35 3.44
C ASP A 93 -5.19 -13.80 3.13
N ALA A 94 -4.43 -13.00 2.38
CA ALA A 94 -3.00 -13.23 2.13
C ALA A 94 -2.19 -13.21 3.44
N HIS A 95 -2.48 -12.27 4.33
CA HIS A 95 -1.80 -12.12 5.61
C HIS A 95 -2.08 -13.28 6.56
N GLU A 96 -3.31 -13.80 6.60
CA GLU A 96 -3.64 -15.00 7.39
C GLU A 96 -2.82 -16.21 6.94
N LEU A 97 -2.64 -16.36 5.62
CA LEU A 97 -1.88 -17.48 5.03
C LEU A 97 -0.36 -17.30 5.18
N ASN A 98 0.14 -16.06 5.11
CA ASN A 98 1.56 -15.76 5.24
C ASN A 98 1.79 -14.41 5.97
N PRO A 99 1.80 -14.42 7.32
CA PRO A 99 1.80 -13.19 8.11
C PRO A 99 3.18 -12.52 8.22
N VAL A 100 4.24 -13.13 7.68
CA VAL A 100 5.62 -12.59 7.72
C VAL A 100 6.11 -12.13 6.35
N SER A 101 5.26 -12.19 5.32
CA SER A 101 5.60 -11.68 4.00
C SER A 101 5.54 -10.16 3.98
N VAL A 102 6.69 -9.52 3.79
CA VAL A 102 6.82 -8.07 3.66
C VAL A 102 5.99 -7.52 2.49
N PRO A 103 5.99 -8.12 1.28
CA PRO A 103 5.09 -7.70 0.19
C PRO A 103 3.61 -7.73 0.57
N ILE A 104 3.15 -8.76 1.29
CA ILE A 104 1.75 -8.86 1.75
C ILE A 104 1.44 -7.76 2.77
N LEU A 105 2.32 -7.53 3.74
CA LEU A 105 2.17 -6.48 4.73
C LEU A 105 2.14 -5.08 4.09
N LYS A 106 2.96 -4.84 3.06
CA LYS A 106 2.97 -3.58 2.31
C LYS A 106 1.62 -3.31 1.65
N ILE A 107 1.08 -4.26 0.88
CA ILE A 107 -0.22 -4.06 0.23
C ILE A 107 -1.37 -3.97 1.24
N LEU A 108 -1.28 -4.70 2.36
CA LEU A 108 -2.25 -4.57 3.46
C LEU A 108 -2.21 -3.17 4.10
N CYS A 109 -1.02 -2.60 4.30
CA CYS A 109 -0.87 -1.21 4.75
C CYS A 109 -1.45 -0.24 3.72
N SER A 110 -1.09 -0.38 2.43
CA SER A 110 -1.57 0.50 1.35
C SER A 110 -3.10 0.52 1.23
N THR A 111 -3.73 -0.65 1.21
CA THR A 111 -5.20 -0.77 1.11
C THR A 111 -5.90 -0.28 2.38
N THR A 112 -5.37 -0.59 3.57
CA THR A 112 -5.95 -0.13 4.85
C THR A 112 -5.82 1.38 5.03
N GLY A 113 -4.64 1.94 4.77
CA GLY A 113 -4.39 3.38 4.88
C GLY A 113 -5.22 4.18 3.89
N ARG A 114 -5.33 3.71 2.63
CA ARG A 114 -6.17 4.38 1.64
C ARG A 114 -7.66 4.27 1.98
N LEU A 115 -8.13 3.12 2.44
CA LEU A 115 -9.52 2.98 2.89
C LEU A 115 -9.84 3.90 4.07
N ALA A 116 -8.87 4.12 4.98
CA ALA A 116 -9.02 5.07 6.08
C ALA A 116 -9.18 6.53 5.59
N GLU A 117 -8.44 6.92 4.54
CA GLU A 117 -8.56 8.25 3.91
C GLU A 117 -9.94 8.50 3.29
N GLU A 118 -10.56 7.46 2.71
CA GLU A 118 -11.88 7.52 2.10
C GLU A 118 -13.03 7.36 3.12
N SER A 119 -12.70 7.12 4.40
CA SER A 119 -13.66 6.78 5.45
C SER A 119 -14.09 7.96 6.31
N GLY A 120 -15.30 7.86 6.87
CA GLY A 120 -15.75 8.77 7.94
C GLY A 120 -14.90 8.62 9.22
N ILE A 121 -14.92 9.65 10.08
CA ILE A 121 -14.02 9.80 11.24
C ILE A 121 -13.88 8.52 12.09
N ARG A 122 -15.00 7.86 12.44
CA ARG A 122 -14.99 6.67 13.29
C ARG A 122 -14.21 5.52 12.65
N GLU A 123 -14.53 5.24 11.39
CA GLU A 123 -13.92 4.14 10.64
C GLU A 123 -12.46 4.45 10.30
N LYS A 124 -12.16 5.69 9.92
CA LYS A 124 -10.79 6.20 9.71
C LYS A 124 -9.89 5.94 10.93
N ILE A 125 -10.39 6.21 12.12
CA ILE A 125 -9.64 5.98 13.37
C ILE A 125 -9.45 4.48 13.63
N SER A 126 -10.49 3.67 13.45
CA SER A 126 -10.39 2.20 13.60
C SER A 126 -9.34 1.61 12.67
N LEU A 127 -9.42 1.94 11.38
CA LEU A 127 -8.46 1.52 10.37
C LEU A 127 -7.06 2.07 10.64
N GLY A 128 -6.93 3.25 11.25
CA GLY A 128 -5.64 3.81 11.68
C GLY A 128 -4.92 2.94 12.72
N PHE A 129 -5.65 2.37 13.69
CA PHE A 129 -5.08 1.45 14.67
C PHE A 129 -4.64 0.13 14.02
N GLU A 130 -5.44 -0.42 13.11
CA GLU A 130 -5.08 -1.61 12.35
C GLU A 130 -3.86 -1.38 11.47
N PHE A 131 -3.86 -0.27 10.72
CA PHE A 131 -2.74 0.16 9.89
C PHE A 131 -1.45 0.23 10.69
N LYS A 132 -1.46 0.85 11.88
CA LYS A 132 -0.29 0.93 12.77
C LYS A 132 0.23 -0.45 13.14
N THR A 133 -0.66 -1.38 13.45
CA THR A 133 -0.31 -2.76 13.82
C THR A 133 0.41 -3.48 12.68
N TYR A 134 -0.12 -3.39 11.46
CA TYR A 134 0.51 -4.01 10.29
C TYR A 134 1.82 -3.31 9.91
N LEU A 135 1.86 -1.98 9.99
CA LEU A 135 3.03 -1.20 9.66
C LEU A 135 4.20 -1.47 10.61
N ASP A 136 3.95 -1.53 11.93
CA ASP A 136 4.99 -1.86 12.91
C ASP A 136 5.58 -3.24 12.63
N ARG A 137 4.73 -4.20 12.26
CA ARG A 137 5.17 -5.55 11.87
C ARG A 137 6.00 -5.53 10.59
N ALA A 138 5.57 -4.77 9.58
CA ALA A 138 6.27 -4.63 8.32
C ALA A 138 7.67 -4.02 8.52
N VAL A 139 7.75 -2.93 9.29
CA VAL A 139 9.02 -2.24 9.59
C VAL A 139 9.95 -3.09 10.45
N ALA A 140 9.42 -3.92 11.35
CA ALA A 140 10.24 -4.87 12.10
C ALA A 140 10.90 -5.94 11.20
N LEU A 141 10.26 -6.30 10.08
CA LEU A 141 10.76 -7.28 9.12
C LEU A 141 11.67 -6.66 8.05
N ASP A 142 11.38 -5.44 7.61
CA ASP A 142 12.17 -4.71 6.63
C ASP A 142 12.33 -3.22 7.05
N PRO A 143 13.25 -2.95 8.00
CA PRO A 143 13.40 -1.62 8.59
C PRO A 143 14.00 -0.60 7.63
N LEU A 144 14.59 -1.04 6.51
CA LEU A 144 15.23 -0.16 5.52
C LEU A 144 14.34 0.09 4.28
N SER A 145 13.14 -0.51 4.23
CA SER A 145 12.19 -0.27 3.15
C SER A 145 11.74 1.18 3.14
N PHE A 146 12.12 1.91 2.09
CA PHE A 146 11.69 3.29 1.85
C PHE A 146 10.17 3.44 1.96
N GLU A 147 9.43 2.57 1.29
CA GLU A 147 7.98 2.60 1.26
C GLU A 147 7.37 2.51 2.67
N LEU A 148 7.93 1.66 3.53
CA LEU A 148 7.43 1.45 4.89
C LEU A 148 7.80 2.62 5.81
N LEU A 149 9.01 3.16 5.68
CA LEU A 149 9.42 4.36 6.40
C LEU A 149 8.58 5.57 6.00
N HIS A 150 8.27 5.70 4.71
CA HIS A 150 7.38 6.74 4.20
C HIS A 150 5.95 6.59 4.73
N MET A 151 5.39 5.37 4.76
CA MET A 151 4.10 5.08 5.40
C MET A 151 4.11 5.46 6.89
N ARG A 152 5.21 5.17 7.61
CA ARG A 152 5.38 5.50 9.04
C ARG A 152 5.42 6.99 9.30
N GLY A 153 6.21 7.73 8.51
CA GLY A 153 6.24 9.19 8.57
C GLY A 153 4.86 9.81 8.32
N ARG A 154 4.16 9.38 7.27
CA ARG A 154 2.79 9.87 6.96
C ARG A 154 1.80 9.59 8.08
N PHE A 155 1.83 8.39 8.64
CA PHE A 155 0.94 8.02 9.74
C PHE A 155 1.19 8.88 10.98
N GLN A 156 2.44 9.02 11.40
CA GLN A 156 2.79 9.83 12.56
C GLN A 156 2.42 11.31 12.35
N TYR A 157 2.60 11.85 11.15
CA TYR A 157 2.13 13.18 10.78
C TYR A 157 0.62 13.33 10.92
N GLN A 158 -0.15 12.35 10.42
CA GLN A 158 -1.61 12.37 10.55
C GLN A 158 -2.08 12.25 12.00
N VAL A 159 -1.41 11.44 12.83
CA VAL A 159 -1.72 11.31 14.26
C VAL A 159 -1.45 12.61 15.03
N ALA A 160 -0.32 13.27 14.75
CA ALA A 160 0.00 14.57 15.33
C ALA A 160 -1.05 15.63 14.97
N ASN A 161 -1.51 15.64 13.71
CA ASN A 161 -2.48 16.64 13.24
C ASN A 161 -3.96 16.24 13.47
N LEU A 162 -4.27 15.27 14.33
CA LEU A 162 -5.67 14.94 14.66
C LEU A 162 -6.34 16.13 15.38
N SER A 163 -7.55 16.49 14.92
CA SER A 163 -8.39 17.48 15.58
C SER A 163 -8.81 17.02 16.99
N PHE A 164 -9.28 17.94 17.84
CA PHE A 164 -9.76 17.60 19.18
C PHE A 164 -10.82 16.47 19.17
N PHE A 165 -11.77 16.53 18.25
CA PHE A 165 -12.82 15.50 18.12
C PHE A 165 -12.26 14.16 17.65
N GLU A 166 -11.31 14.16 16.71
CA GLU A 166 -10.62 12.93 16.28
C GLU A 166 -9.77 12.35 17.43
N ARG A 167 -9.05 13.17 18.20
CA ARG A 167 -8.29 12.75 19.39
C ARG A 167 -9.21 12.12 20.44
N LEU A 168 -10.42 12.67 20.64
CA LEU A 168 -11.41 12.11 21.55
C LEU A 168 -11.93 10.74 21.07
N ALA A 169 -12.30 10.63 19.79
CA ALA A 169 -12.75 9.36 19.21
C ALA A 169 -11.64 8.29 19.24
N ALA A 170 -10.39 8.67 19.00
CA ALA A 170 -9.25 7.77 19.10
C ALA A 170 -9.05 7.24 20.52
N ARG A 171 -9.14 8.11 21.54
CA ARG A 171 -9.08 7.71 22.96
C ARG A 171 -10.22 6.78 23.38
N ALA A 172 -11.37 6.86 22.72
CA ALA A 172 -12.50 5.96 22.97
C ALA A 172 -12.28 4.55 22.37
N ILE A 173 -11.48 4.44 21.30
CA ILE A 173 -11.17 3.17 20.63
C ILE A 173 -9.92 2.51 21.23
N GLY A 174 -8.91 3.30 21.60
CA GLY A 174 -7.65 2.79 22.12
C GLY A 174 -6.72 3.87 22.66
N THR A 175 -5.48 3.50 22.93
CA THR A 175 -4.45 4.47 23.36
C THR A 175 -3.73 5.01 22.14
N LEU A 176 -3.75 6.33 21.94
CA LEU A 176 -3.00 6.96 20.86
C LEU A 176 -1.51 6.64 21.03
N PRO A 177 -0.81 6.22 19.95
CA PRO A 177 0.62 5.99 20.03
C PRO A 177 1.33 7.29 20.42
N PRO A 178 2.40 7.23 21.23
CA PRO A 178 3.26 8.40 21.44
C PRO A 178 3.96 8.69 20.11
N THR A 179 3.35 9.53 19.29
CA THR A 179 3.90 9.99 18.02
C THR A 179 4.48 11.37 18.22
N SER A 180 5.72 11.55 17.78
CA SER A 180 6.33 12.88 17.64
C SER A 180 6.52 13.12 16.15
N LEU A 181 6.40 14.37 15.71
CA LEU A 181 6.77 14.69 14.33
C LEU A 181 8.30 14.51 14.14
N ASP A 182 9.11 14.51 15.20
CA ASP A 182 10.54 14.12 15.17
C ASP A 182 10.78 12.69 14.68
N SER A 183 10.03 11.71 15.21
CA SER A 183 10.13 10.34 14.70
C SER A 183 9.69 10.29 13.23
N ALA A 184 8.71 11.10 12.85
CA ALA A 184 8.18 11.12 11.49
C ALA A 184 9.21 11.69 10.52
N LEU A 185 9.86 12.77 10.93
CA LEU A 185 10.94 13.40 10.21
C LEU A 185 12.15 12.48 10.12
N THR A 186 12.57 11.86 11.22
CA THR A 186 13.71 10.91 11.22
C THR A 186 13.50 9.79 10.18
N ASP A 187 12.30 9.22 10.13
CA ASP A 187 11.95 8.16 9.18
C ASP A 187 11.93 8.63 7.73
N LEU A 188 11.45 9.86 7.51
CA LEU A 188 11.47 10.51 6.20
C LEU A 188 12.90 10.96 5.79
N LEU A 189 13.84 11.07 6.74
CA LEU A 189 15.18 11.62 6.58
C LEU A 189 16.32 10.61 6.53
N GLU A 190 16.14 9.38 7.02
CA GLU A 190 17.13 8.31 6.81
C GLU A 190 17.35 7.95 5.33
N LEU A 191 16.58 8.57 4.43
CA LEU A 191 16.54 8.28 3.01
C LEU A 191 17.58 9.06 2.21
N ARG A 192 18.61 8.34 1.75
CA ARG A 192 19.40 8.72 0.58
C ARG A 192 18.62 8.31 -0.67
N PHE A 193 17.87 9.24 -1.26
CA PHE A 193 16.86 8.97 -2.29
C PHE A 193 17.41 8.51 -3.66
N SER A 194 16.65 7.63 -4.33
CA SER A 194 16.59 7.51 -5.79
C SER A 194 15.56 8.49 -6.37
N SER A 195 15.69 8.89 -7.64
CA SER A 195 15.09 10.11 -8.21
C SER A 195 13.56 10.17 -8.29
N CYS A 196 12.83 9.04 -8.32
CA CYS A 196 11.37 9.05 -8.47
C CYS A 196 10.62 9.30 -7.14
N ASP A 197 11.26 9.00 -6.02
CA ASP A 197 10.67 9.07 -4.66
C ASP A 197 10.79 10.45 -4.01
N TYR A 198 11.61 11.30 -4.62
CA TYR A 198 11.93 12.66 -4.15
C TYR A 198 10.73 13.62 -4.21
N ILE A 199 9.93 13.57 -5.27
CA ILE A 199 8.81 14.52 -5.48
C ILE A 199 7.73 14.32 -4.42
N THR A 200 7.40 13.06 -4.13
CA THR A 200 6.39 12.69 -3.13
C THR A 200 6.85 13.08 -1.73
N ALA A 201 8.09 12.73 -1.35
CA ALA A 201 8.65 13.10 -0.05
C ALA A 201 8.71 14.63 0.15
N LYS A 202 9.14 15.37 -0.88
CA LYS A 202 9.19 16.85 -0.87
C LYS A 202 7.80 17.48 -0.71
N LYS A 203 6.77 16.93 -1.35
CA LYS A 203 5.39 17.41 -1.21
C LYS A 203 4.88 17.23 0.22
N TRP A 204 5.17 16.09 0.86
CA TRP A 204 4.78 15.85 2.25
C TRP A 204 5.55 16.72 3.24
N LEU A 205 6.86 16.89 3.05
CA LEU A 205 7.66 17.83 3.85
C LEU A 205 7.12 19.27 3.73
N ALA A 206 6.73 19.70 2.53
CA ALA A 206 6.12 21.01 2.31
C ALA A 206 4.79 21.17 3.06
N GLN A 207 3.95 20.12 3.06
CA GLN A 207 2.71 20.12 3.84
C GLN A 207 2.99 20.18 5.35
N ALA A 208 3.94 19.38 5.85
CA ALA A 208 4.32 19.41 7.26
C ALA A 208 4.90 20.76 7.70
N ALA A 209 5.74 21.37 6.88
CA ALA A 209 6.27 22.72 7.08
C ALA A 209 5.19 23.82 7.09
N SER A 210 4.07 23.58 6.40
CA SER A 210 2.93 24.51 6.32
C SER A 210 1.88 24.31 7.40
N ALA A 211 1.97 23.23 8.19
CA ALA A 211 1.06 22.99 9.30
C ALA A 211 1.17 24.12 10.34
N SER A 212 0.03 24.49 10.91
CA SER A 212 -0.06 25.42 12.04
C SER A 212 -0.51 24.65 13.26
N CYS A 213 0.27 24.67 14.36
CA CYS A 213 -0.17 24.13 15.64
C CYS A 213 -0.59 25.29 16.58
N ASP A 214 -1.42 24.96 17.58
CA ASP A 214 -1.76 25.90 18.65
C ASP A 214 -0.50 26.25 19.46
N GLU A 215 -0.41 27.50 19.96
CA GLU A 215 0.82 28.01 20.60
C GLU A 215 1.29 27.20 21.82
N ASP A 216 0.39 26.40 22.42
CA ASP A 216 0.66 25.63 23.64
C ASP A 216 1.34 24.27 23.41
N GLU A 217 1.60 23.86 22.16
CA GLU A 217 2.27 22.59 21.84
C GLU A 217 3.70 22.82 21.28
N PRO A 218 4.71 23.11 22.13
CA PRO A 218 6.06 23.50 21.72
C PRO A 218 6.80 22.42 20.91
N VAL A 219 6.49 21.16 21.20
CA VAL A 219 7.02 19.98 20.49
C VAL A 219 6.61 20.04 19.01
N GLU A 220 5.34 20.30 18.72
CA GLU A 220 4.84 20.37 17.34
C GLU A 220 5.46 21.54 16.55
N ARG A 221 5.75 22.68 17.20
CA ARG A 221 6.44 23.83 16.57
C ARG A 221 7.87 23.52 16.15
N GLU A 222 8.66 22.92 17.04
CA GLU A 222 10.05 22.53 16.78
C GLU A 222 10.13 21.63 15.53
N HIS A 223 9.14 20.75 15.37
CA HIS A 223 9.10 19.84 14.23
C HIS A 223 8.63 20.50 12.91
N ILE A 224 7.70 21.46 12.97
CA ILE A 224 7.32 22.28 11.80
C ILE A 224 8.54 23.08 11.32
N GLU A 225 9.33 23.61 12.25
CA GLU A 225 10.58 24.31 11.95
C GLU A 225 11.64 23.38 11.35
N ALA A 226 11.84 22.18 11.92
CA ALA A 226 12.73 21.18 11.34
C ALA A 226 12.33 20.80 9.90
N ALA A 227 11.04 20.58 9.64
CA ALA A 227 10.53 20.34 8.28
C ALA A 227 10.83 21.50 7.32
N ARG A 228 10.71 22.76 7.79
CA ARG A 228 11.07 23.97 7.01
C ARG A 228 12.56 24.02 6.71
N GLU A 229 13.41 23.78 7.69
CA GLU A 229 14.87 23.78 7.53
C GLU A 229 15.32 22.72 6.52
N LEU A 230 14.67 21.55 6.52
CA LEU A 230 14.96 20.46 5.59
C LEU A 230 14.60 20.80 4.15
N LEU A 231 13.45 21.45 3.91
CA LEU A 231 13.11 21.98 2.59
C LEU A 231 14.10 23.03 2.09
N LEU A 232 14.71 23.77 3.02
CA LEU A 232 15.75 24.75 2.72
C LEU A 232 17.14 24.12 2.51
N SER A 233 17.32 22.83 2.81
CA SER A 233 18.58 22.14 2.55
C SER A 233 18.80 21.91 1.05
N ARG A 234 20.06 21.92 0.60
CA ARG A 234 20.43 21.74 -0.82
C ARG A 234 19.94 20.43 -1.44
N VAL A 235 19.61 19.43 -0.61
CA VAL A 235 19.04 18.15 -1.03
C VAL A 235 17.63 18.33 -1.57
N TYR A 236 16.84 19.23 -0.96
CA TYR A 236 15.43 19.47 -1.31
C TYR A 236 15.19 20.70 -2.20
N GLN A 237 16.23 21.45 -2.57
CA GLN A 237 16.14 22.64 -3.42
C GLN A 237 16.25 22.37 -4.93
N LYS A 238 16.62 21.15 -5.34
CA LYS A 238 16.62 20.74 -6.76
C LYS A 238 15.29 20.16 -7.22
#